data_AF-A0A966RBJ9-F1
#
_entry.id   AF-A0A966RBJ9-F1
#
_cell.length_a   1.000
_cell.length_b   1.000
_cell.length_c   1.000
_cell.angle_alpha   90.00
_cell.angle_beta   90.00
_cell.angle_gamma   90.00
#
_symmetry.space_group_name_H-M   'P 1'
#
loop_
_entity.id
_entity.type
_entity.pdbx_description
1 polymer ?
#
loop_
_entity_poly.entity_id
_entity_poly.type
_entity_poly.pdbx_seq_one_letter_code
_entity_poly.pdbx_strand_id
1 'polypeptide(L)'
;MEPLTGAATQRVLDALGAAGRLVQNKGADTWAAQCPAHDDRNPSLSLKRIRGMVLIHCRAGCETTDVVSALSLTMGDLFDDRRGVDYHYRAGGSTTRIVHRGPDKRFTQNVIDKRVVSLYLPTGLDLSAAINRG
;
A
#
# COMPACT_ATOMS: atom_id res chain seq x y z
N MET A 1 -15.09 18.34 1.06
CA MET A 1 -14.48 18.06 -0.26
C MET A 1 -13.27 17.20 0.04
N GLU A 2 -13.34 15.90 -0.23
CA GLU A 2 -12.20 14.99 0.01
C GLU A 2 -11.04 15.44 -0.88
N PRO A 3 -9.81 15.61 -0.34
CA PRO A 3 -8.69 16.02 -1.16
C PRO A 3 -8.45 14.98 -2.25
N LEU A 4 -8.29 15.45 -3.50
CA LEU A 4 -8.09 14.63 -4.69
C LEU A 4 -6.90 13.66 -4.55
N THR A 5 -6.02 13.84 -3.55
CA THR A 5 -4.78 13.11 -3.27
C THR A 5 -4.88 11.94 -2.27
N GLY A 6 -6.01 11.72 -1.58
CA GLY A 6 -6.10 10.73 -0.48
C GLY A 6 -5.38 11.18 0.80
N ALA A 7 -5.93 10.83 1.97
CA ALA A 7 -5.50 11.36 3.27
C ALA A 7 -4.06 10.99 3.64
N ALA A 8 -3.64 9.76 3.35
CA ALA A 8 -2.30 9.28 3.61
C ALA A 8 -1.25 10.00 2.77
N THR A 9 -1.50 10.11 1.47
CA THR A 9 -0.61 10.82 0.56
C THR A 9 -0.43 12.26 0.99
N GLN A 10 -1.54 12.94 1.34
CA GLN A 10 -1.49 14.34 1.77
C GLN A 10 -0.64 14.50 3.03
N ARG A 11 -0.81 13.65 4.04
CA ARG A 11 0.03 13.67 5.25
C ARG A 11 1.52 13.57 4.95
N VAL A 12 1.92 12.66 4.04
CA VAL A 12 3.34 12.50 3.70
C VAL A 12 3.86 13.71 2.92
N LEU A 13 3.07 14.26 1.98
CA LEU A 13 3.45 15.46 1.23
C LEU A 13 3.60 16.68 2.15
N ASP A 14 2.69 16.86 3.10
CA ASP A 14 2.74 17.94 4.09
C ASP A 14 3.97 17.80 4.98
N ALA A 15 4.28 16.59 5.46
CA ALA A 15 5.45 16.35 6.29
C ALA A 15 6.77 16.57 5.52
N LEU A 16 6.83 16.18 4.25
CA LEU A 16 7.98 16.47 3.38
C LEU A 16 8.17 17.98 3.18
N GLY A 17 7.08 18.71 2.95
CA GLY A 17 7.09 20.17 2.84
C GLY A 17 7.56 20.85 4.12
N ALA A 18 7.04 20.43 5.28
CA ALA A 18 7.45 20.92 6.59
C ALA A 18 8.93 20.62 6.91
N ALA A 19 9.45 19.49 6.40
CA ALA A 19 10.87 19.13 6.50
C ALA A 19 11.77 19.81 5.45
N GLY A 20 11.24 20.74 4.65
CA GLY A 20 11.99 21.48 3.63
C GLY A 20 12.51 20.62 2.48
N ARG A 21 11.89 19.46 2.23
CA ARG A 21 12.32 18.54 1.17
C ARG A 21 11.73 18.96 -0.17
N LEU A 22 12.56 18.92 -1.21
CA LEU A 22 12.08 19.09 -2.59
C LEU A 22 11.11 17.97 -2.92
N VAL A 23 9.94 18.33 -3.47
CA VAL A 23 8.93 17.39 -3.97
C VAL A 23 8.57 17.75 -5.41
N GLN A 24 8.52 16.73 -6.28
CA GLN A 24 8.18 16.83 -7.68
C GLN A 24 6.96 15.96 -7.97
N ASN A 25 5.88 16.55 -8.48
CA ASN A 25 4.74 15.80 -9.00
C ASN A 25 5.11 15.18 -10.36
N LYS A 26 4.98 13.86 -10.47
CA LYS A 26 5.28 13.10 -11.71
C LYS A 26 4.02 12.76 -12.52
N GLY A 27 2.84 13.19 -12.07
CA GLY A 27 1.54 12.80 -12.62
C GLY A 27 1.12 11.40 -12.18
N ALA A 28 -0.08 10.99 -12.58
CA ALA A 28 -0.63 9.66 -12.30
C ALA A 28 -0.45 9.21 -10.84
N ASP A 29 -0.81 10.08 -9.89
CA ASP A 29 -0.76 9.78 -8.45
C ASP A 29 0.66 9.38 -7.97
N THR A 30 1.70 9.95 -8.58
CA THR A 30 3.11 9.65 -8.30
C THR A 30 3.92 10.91 -8.05
N TRP A 31 4.85 10.86 -7.09
CA TRP A 31 5.78 11.94 -6.76
C TRP A 31 7.21 11.41 -6.58
N ALA A 32 8.18 12.30 -6.78
CA ALA A 32 9.56 12.08 -6.37
C ALA A 32 9.96 13.17 -5.36
N ALA A 33 10.62 12.80 -4.27
CA ALA A 33 11.05 13.73 -3.24
C ALA A 33 12.49 13.45 -2.78
N GLN A 34 13.12 14.44 -2.15
CA GLN A 34 14.34 14.21 -1.38
C GLN A 34 14.03 13.34 -0.17
N CYS A 35 14.82 12.29 0.02
CA CYS A 35 14.71 11.42 1.17
C CYS A 35 15.14 12.18 2.43
N PRO A 36 14.30 12.21 3.49
CA PRO A 36 14.66 12.84 4.75
C PRO A 36 15.61 12.00 5.62
N ALA A 37 15.77 10.70 5.32
CA ALA A 37 16.58 9.77 6.11
C ALA A 37 18.07 9.75 5.72
N HIS A 38 18.50 10.49 4.70
CA HIS A 38 19.90 10.70 4.37
C HIS A 38 20.11 12.10 3.74
N ASP A 39 21.36 12.51 3.54
CA ASP A 39 21.66 13.72 2.75
C ASP A 39 21.37 13.47 1.27
N ASP A 40 20.14 13.79 0.87
CA ASP A 40 19.68 13.54 -0.49
C ASP A 40 19.72 14.81 -1.35
N ARG A 41 20.69 14.88 -2.26
CA ARG A 41 20.82 16.01 -3.21
C ARG A 41 19.97 15.84 -4.47
N ASN A 42 19.52 14.62 -4.77
CA ASN A 42 18.75 14.36 -5.99
C ASN A 42 17.58 13.40 -5.69
N PRO A 43 16.31 13.86 -5.76
CA PRO A 43 15.12 13.16 -5.27
C PRO A 43 15.14 11.63 -5.42
N SER A 44 15.54 10.92 -4.36
CA SER A 44 15.68 9.46 -4.36
C SER A 44 14.43 8.74 -3.83
N LEU A 45 13.54 9.45 -3.12
CA LEU A 45 12.31 8.92 -2.56
C LEU A 45 11.19 8.93 -3.61
N SER A 46 10.64 7.76 -3.92
CA SER A 46 9.44 7.63 -4.75
C SER A 46 8.21 7.54 -3.84
N LEU A 47 7.16 8.28 -4.18
CA LEU A 47 5.84 8.16 -3.57
C LEU A 47 4.84 7.78 -4.65
N LYS A 48 3.95 6.82 -4.36
CA LYS A 48 2.86 6.44 -5.27
C LYS A 48 1.62 6.17 -4.46
N ARG A 49 0.56 6.94 -4.70
CA ARG A 49 -0.74 6.64 -4.11
C ARG A 49 -1.31 5.41 -4.80
N ILE A 50 -1.82 4.50 -3.98
CA ILE A 50 -2.57 3.34 -4.42
C ILE A 50 -3.82 3.21 -3.55
N ARG A 51 -4.65 2.20 -3.81
CA ARG A 51 -5.92 1.96 -3.09
C ARG A 51 -5.74 2.07 -1.57
N GLY A 52 -6.31 3.12 -0.97
CA GLY A 52 -6.37 3.33 0.49
C GLY A 52 -5.04 3.64 1.18
N MET A 53 -3.95 3.88 0.45
CA MET A 53 -2.61 4.08 1.04
C MET A 53 -1.62 4.76 0.07
N VAL A 54 -0.48 5.19 0.60
CA VAL A 54 0.66 5.67 -0.17
C VAL A 54 1.84 4.70 -0.01
N LEU A 55 2.41 4.26 -1.13
CA LEU A 55 3.67 3.54 -1.17
C LEU A 55 4.82 4.54 -1.17
N ILE A 56 5.83 4.28 -0.35
CA ILE A 56 7.08 5.02 -0.38
C ILE A 56 8.25 4.06 -0.55
N HIS A 57 9.24 4.46 -1.36
CA HIS A 57 10.44 3.66 -1.59
C HIS A 57 11.64 4.57 -1.87
N CYS A 58 12.69 4.45 -1.06
CA CYS A 58 13.94 5.14 -1.28
C CYS A 58 14.87 4.27 -2.14
N ARG A 59 15.24 4.75 -3.32
CA ARG A 59 16.13 4.02 -4.24
C ARG A 59 17.59 3.94 -3.75
N ALA A 60 17.96 4.75 -2.75
CA ALA A 60 19.28 4.72 -2.12
C ALA A 60 19.40 3.68 -0.98
N GLY A 61 18.31 2.97 -0.65
CA GLY A 61 18.34 1.86 0.31
C GLY A 61 17.92 2.19 1.75
N CYS A 62 17.40 3.38 2.02
CA CYS A 62 16.81 3.65 3.35
C CYS A 62 15.59 2.77 3.60
N GLU A 63 15.48 2.25 4.83
CA GLU A 63 14.29 1.53 5.26
C GLU A 63 13.07 2.45 5.33
N THR A 64 11.89 1.90 5.04
CA THR A 64 10.63 2.67 5.10
C THR A 64 10.42 3.28 6.48
N THR A 65 10.78 2.54 7.54
CA THR A 65 10.67 2.98 8.94
C THR A 65 11.53 4.20 9.23
N ASP A 66 12.73 4.28 8.65
CA ASP A 66 13.65 5.40 8.86
C ASP A 66 13.11 6.66 8.16
N VAL A 67 12.56 6.50 6.96
CA VAL A 67 11.96 7.61 6.20
C VAL A 67 10.76 8.19 6.95
N VAL A 68 9.83 7.36 7.42
CA VAL A 68 8.66 7.88 8.16
C VAL A 68 9.07 8.47 9.50
N SER A 69 10.04 7.87 10.20
CA SER A 69 10.53 8.38 11.48
C SER A 69 11.21 9.75 11.32
N ALA A 70 11.99 9.94 10.25
CA ALA A 70 12.61 11.24 9.93
C ALA A 70 11.56 12.34 9.62
N LEU A 71 10.33 11.97 9.29
CA LEU A 71 9.20 12.87 9.08
C LEU A 71 8.29 12.99 10.31
N SER A 72 8.66 12.39 11.45
CA SER A 72 7.80 12.28 12.64
C SER A 72 6.45 11.58 12.35
N LEU A 73 6.45 10.64 11.41
CA LEU A 73 5.30 9.82 11.03
C LEU A 73 5.49 8.37 11.46
N THR A 74 4.39 7.64 11.51
CA THR A 74 4.37 6.19 11.77
C THR A 74 4.06 5.40 10.50
N MET A 75 4.29 4.08 10.51
CA MET A 75 3.87 3.19 9.42
C MET A 75 2.36 3.24 9.15
N GLY A 76 1.54 3.53 10.17
CA GLY A 76 0.09 3.69 10.03
C GLY A 76 -0.30 4.93 9.23
N ASP A 77 0.50 6.00 9.27
CA ASP A 77 0.18 7.24 8.55
C ASP A 77 0.24 7.08 7.02
N LEU A 78 0.89 6.01 6.54
CA LEU A 78 0.93 5.62 5.13
C LEU A 78 -0.41 5.06 4.60
N PHE A 79 -1.42 4.86 5.45
CA PHE A 79 -2.73 4.33 5.07
C PHE A 79 -3.83 5.35 5.37
N ASP A 80 -4.83 5.45 4.50
CA ASP A 80 -5.94 6.41 4.67
C ASP A 80 -6.68 6.13 5.99
N ASP A 81 -6.96 4.85 6.27
CA ASP A 81 -7.22 4.33 7.62
C ASP A 81 -5.91 3.79 8.21
N ARG A 82 -5.45 4.35 9.33
CA ARG A 82 -4.20 3.93 10.00
C ARG A 82 -4.14 2.46 10.39
N ARG A 83 -5.28 1.77 10.42
CA ARG A 83 -5.36 0.33 10.71
C ARG A 83 -4.92 -0.54 9.54
N GLY A 84 -4.97 -0.04 8.30
CA GLY A 84 -4.57 -0.79 7.12
C GLY A 84 -5.53 -0.64 5.95
N VAL A 85 -5.44 -1.58 5.01
CA VAL A 85 -6.34 -1.65 3.84
C VAL A 85 -6.80 -3.08 3.60
N ASP A 86 -8.05 -3.22 3.16
CA ASP A 86 -8.64 -4.50 2.77
C ASP A 86 -8.59 -4.71 1.26
N TYR A 87 -8.05 -5.86 0.85
CA TYR A 87 -8.09 -6.35 -0.52
C TYR A 87 -9.24 -7.32 -0.69
N HIS A 88 -10.24 -6.93 -1.47
CA HIS A 88 -11.40 -7.76 -1.78
C HIS A 88 -11.15 -8.53 -3.08
N TYR A 89 -10.81 -9.80 -2.97
CA TYR A 89 -10.69 -10.70 -4.10
C TYR A 89 -12.08 -11.17 -4.52
N ARG A 90 -12.37 -11.06 -5.81
CA ARG A 90 -13.69 -11.37 -6.38
C ARG A 90 -13.57 -12.42 -7.46
N ALA A 91 -14.50 -13.37 -7.47
CA ALA A 91 -14.70 -14.33 -8.55
C ALA A 91 -16.20 -14.47 -8.81
N GLY A 92 -16.60 -14.62 -10.07
CA GLY A 92 -18.02 -14.74 -10.43
C GLY A 92 -18.91 -13.58 -9.93
N GLY A 93 -18.35 -12.37 -9.82
CA GLY A 93 -19.10 -11.20 -9.33
C GLY A 93 -19.32 -11.14 -7.82
N SER A 94 -18.80 -12.09 -7.04
CA SER A 94 -18.90 -12.10 -5.56
C SER A 94 -17.51 -12.00 -4.91
N THR A 95 -17.43 -11.39 -3.72
CA THR A 95 -16.19 -11.39 -2.94
C THR A 95 -15.98 -12.77 -2.33
N THR A 96 -14.84 -13.38 -2.65
CA THR A 96 -14.50 -14.74 -2.18
C THR A 96 -13.51 -14.71 -1.03
N ARG A 97 -12.67 -13.67 -0.96
CA ARG A 97 -11.65 -13.50 0.07
C ARG A 97 -11.43 -12.02 0.38
N ILE A 98 -11.22 -11.73 1.65
CA ILE A 98 -10.73 -10.43 2.11
C ILE A 98 -9.33 -10.66 2.70
N VAL A 99 -8.35 -9.89 2.24
CA VAL A 99 -7.02 -9.85 2.84
C VAL A 99 -6.82 -8.47 3.44
N HIS A 100 -6.72 -8.43 4.76
CA HIS A 100 -6.36 -7.22 5.49
C HIS A 100 -4.84 -7.08 5.53
N ARG A 101 -4.32 -5.94 5.08
CA ARG A 101 -2.91 -5.56 5.18
C ARG A 101 -2.74 -4.44 6.19
N GLY A 102 -2.14 -4.77 7.33
CA GLY A 102 -1.82 -3.82 8.38
C GLY A 102 -0.52 -3.05 8.15
N PRO A 103 -0.28 -1.98 8.93
CA PRO A 103 0.95 -1.18 8.86
C PRO A 103 2.22 -1.92 9.29
N ASP A 104 2.08 -2.99 10.07
CA ASP A 104 3.15 -3.91 10.45
C ASP A 104 3.52 -4.92 9.34
N LYS A 105 3.01 -4.72 8.13
CA LYS A 105 3.15 -5.61 6.98
C LYS A 105 2.66 -7.04 7.27
N ARG A 106 1.78 -7.22 8.26
CA ARG A 106 1.07 -8.49 8.45
C ARG A 106 -0.15 -8.55 7.55
N PHE A 107 -0.42 -9.74 7.05
CA PHE A 107 -1.52 -10.03 6.15
C PHE A 107 -2.43 -11.05 6.82
N THR A 108 -3.64 -10.63 7.17
CA THR A 108 -4.65 -11.53 7.73
C THR A 108 -5.71 -11.79 6.67
N GLN A 109 -6.06 -13.06 6.48
CA GLN A 109 -6.99 -13.47 5.43
C GLN A 109 -8.29 -14.02 6.03
N ASN A 110 -9.40 -13.66 5.42
CA ASN A 110 -10.70 -14.24 5.67
C ASN A 110 -11.26 -14.80 4.36
N VAL A 111 -11.47 -16.12 4.29
CA VAL A 111 -12.04 -16.81 3.12
C VAL A 111 -13.56 -16.86 3.31
N ILE A 112 -14.27 -16.07 2.51
CA ILE A 112 -15.74 -15.96 2.56
C ILE A 112 -16.38 -17.16 1.87
N ASP A 113 -15.93 -17.47 0.66
CA ASP A 113 -16.38 -18.66 -0.06
C ASP A 113 -15.27 -19.72 -0.10
N LYS A 114 -15.44 -20.75 0.73
CA LYS A 114 -14.49 -21.87 0.84
C LYS A 114 -14.45 -22.77 -0.41
N ARG A 115 -15.41 -22.64 -1.32
CA ARG A 115 -15.43 -23.38 -2.59
C ARG A 115 -14.44 -22.79 -3.61
N VAL A 116 -14.06 -21.53 -3.45
CA VAL A 116 -13.06 -20.86 -4.28
C VAL A 116 -11.69 -21.02 -3.63
N VAL A 117 -11.08 -22.19 -3.85
CA VAL A 117 -9.84 -22.59 -3.16
C VAL A 117 -8.60 -21.93 -3.74
N SER A 118 -8.58 -21.58 -5.04
CA SER A 118 -7.35 -21.10 -5.68
C SER A 118 -7.43 -19.66 -6.18
N LEU A 119 -6.47 -18.83 -5.73
CA LEU A 119 -6.13 -17.54 -6.34
C LEU A 119 -5.55 -17.70 -7.76
N TYR A 120 -5.15 -18.93 -8.11
CA TYR A 120 -4.54 -19.31 -9.38
C TYR A 120 -5.08 -20.67 -9.83
N LEU A 121 -6.07 -20.68 -10.71
CA LEU A 121 -6.41 -21.89 -11.47
C LEU A 121 -5.55 -21.88 -12.75
N PRO A 122 -4.43 -22.62 -12.80
CA PRO A 122 -3.74 -22.80 -14.07
C PRO A 122 -4.73 -23.42 -15.06
N THR A 123 -4.67 -22.97 -16.31
CA THR A 123 -5.54 -23.47 -17.38
C THR A 123 -5.45 -25.00 -17.44
N GLY A 124 -6.60 -25.67 -17.34
CA GLY A 124 -6.68 -27.14 -17.42
C GLY A 124 -6.73 -27.89 -16.08
N LEU A 125 -6.70 -27.22 -14.93
CA LEU A 125 -6.85 -27.87 -13.63
C LEU A 125 -8.32 -27.91 -13.17
N ASP A 126 -8.93 -29.10 -13.16
CA ASP A 126 -10.26 -29.31 -12.59
C ASP A 126 -10.16 -29.61 -11.08
N LEU A 127 -10.59 -28.65 -10.25
CA LEU A 127 -10.60 -28.75 -8.78
C LEU A 127 -11.96 -29.22 -8.22
N SER A 128 -12.93 -29.58 -9.07
CA SER A 128 -14.27 -30.01 -8.64
C SER A 128 -14.22 -31.20 -7.68
N ALA A 129 -13.25 -32.12 -7.86
CA ALA A 129 -13.02 -33.26 -6.98
C ALA A 129 -12.46 -32.89 -5.59
N ALA A 130 -11.83 -31.72 -5.44
CA ALA A 130 -11.24 -31.28 -4.17
C ALA A 130 -12.25 -30.53 -3.27
N ILE A 131 -13.32 -29.98 -3.86
CA ILE A 131 -14.31 -29.15 -3.15
C ILE A 131 -15.34 -30.00 -2.38
N ASN A 132 -15.53 -31.28 -2.74
CA ASN A 132 -16.63 -32.12 -2.24
C ASN A 132 -16.25 -33.17 -1.17
N ARG A 133 -15.07 -33.09 -0.55
CA ARG A 133 -14.73 -33.96 0.60
C ARG A 133 -15.11 -33.27 1.91
N GLY A 134 -16.40 -33.30 2.21
CA GLY A 134 -16.95 -33.14 3.55
C GLY A 134 -16.90 -34.45 4.32
#